data_AF-D0Z3J5-F1
#
_entry.id   AF-D0Z3J5-F1
#
_cell.length_a   1.000
_cell.length_b   1.000
_cell.length_c   1.000
_cell.angle_alpha   90.00
_cell.angle_beta   90.00
_cell.angle_gamma   90.00
#
_symmetry.space_group_name_H-M   'P 1'
#
loop_
_entity.id
_entity.type
_entity.pdbx_description
1 polymer ?
#
loop_
_entity_poly.entity_id
_entity_poly.type
_entity_poly.pdbx_seq_one_letter_code
_entity_poly.pdbx_strand_id
1 'polypeptide(L)'
;MGAPDKGCIVAPGIAEHLINDVMPMADVIVPNQFELSQFVGMEINNLEDAVAACKAALTKGPKVVLVKHLHSVSDEQFTMMLATEKGCFIAQRPHLPFDLQPVGVGDLISSLFTGGLLKGWTPEQAFEHAHNACYGVLKETHKRGEWELQTIAAQEELVAPTEIFPAQAV
;
A
#
# COMPACT_ATOMS: atom_id res chain seq x y z
N MET A 1 -10.51 -3.74 6.04
CA MET A 1 -11.09 -5.00 6.58
C MET A 1 -10.58 -5.21 8.00
N GLY A 2 -11.23 -6.04 8.81
CA GLY A 2 -10.64 -6.49 10.08
C GLY A 2 -9.53 -7.51 9.84
N ALA A 3 -8.42 -7.37 10.54
CA ALA A 3 -7.36 -8.36 10.67
C ALA A 3 -7.14 -8.59 12.18
N PRO A 4 -7.90 -9.50 12.82
CA PRO A 4 -7.86 -9.71 14.27
C PRO A 4 -6.47 -10.12 14.78
N ASP A 5 -5.73 -10.85 13.96
CA ASP A 5 -4.32 -11.23 14.15
C ASP A 5 -3.37 -10.02 14.22
N LYS A 6 -3.75 -8.91 13.59
CA LYS A 6 -3.04 -7.62 13.61
C LYS A 6 -3.72 -6.58 14.51
N GLY A 7 -4.65 -7.01 15.36
CA GLY A 7 -5.40 -6.15 16.30
C GLY A 7 -6.47 -5.26 15.65
N CYS A 8 -6.76 -5.42 14.36
CA CYS A 8 -7.80 -4.66 13.67
C CYS A 8 -9.12 -5.44 13.67
N ILE A 9 -10.10 -5.00 14.47
CA ILE A 9 -11.41 -5.66 14.58
C ILE A 9 -12.46 -4.73 13.96
N VAL A 10 -13.17 -5.22 12.95
CA VAL A 10 -14.34 -4.52 12.38
C VAL A 10 -15.62 -5.18 12.88
N ALA A 11 -16.70 -4.40 12.99
CA ALA A 11 -18.00 -4.92 13.37
C ALA A 11 -18.53 -5.94 12.32
N PRO A 12 -19.36 -6.91 12.72
CA PRO A 12 -20.01 -7.83 11.78
C PRO A 12 -20.74 -7.09 10.66
N GLY A 13 -20.68 -7.59 9.41
CA GLY A 13 -21.36 -6.97 8.26
C GLY A 13 -20.53 -5.90 7.52
N ILE A 14 -19.52 -5.32 8.17
CA ILE A 14 -18.71 -4.24 7.58
C ILE A 14 -17.87 -4.75 6.41
N ALA A 15 -17.29 -5.93 6.54
CA ALA A 15 -16.50 -6.54 5.47
C ALA A 15 -17.37 -6.77 4.23
N GLU A 16 -18.57 -7.32 4.40
CA GLU A 16 -19.50 -7.52 3.29
C GLU A 16 -19.93 -6.20 2.63
N HIS A 17 -20.24 -5.17 3.42
CA HIS A 17 -20.60 -3.84 2.87
C HIS A 17 -19.44 -3.19 2.13
N LEU A 18 -18.21 -3.30 2.65
CA LEU A 18 -17.03 -2.78 1.97
C LEU A 18 -16.82 -3.43 0.61
N ILE A 19 -17.03 -4.75 0.52
CA ILE A 19 -16.85 -5.53 -0.71
C ILE A 19 -17.98 -5.29 -1.71
N ASN A 20 -19.23 -5.34 -1.25
CA ASN A 20 -20.39 -5.36 -2.14
C ASN A 20 -20.90 -3.97 -2.51
N ASP A 21 -20.73 -2.98 -1.63
CA ASP A 21 -21.34 -1.65 -1.80
C ASP A 21 -20.29 -0.55 -2.00
N VAL A 22 -19.26 -0.50 -1.16
CA VAL A 22 -18.30 0.62 -1.17
C VAL A 22 -17.23 0.46 -2.25
N MET A 23 -16.62 -0.71 -2.36
CA MET A 23 -15.55 -0.97 -3.34
C MET A 23 -16.01 -0.72 -4.78
N PRO A 24 -17.21 -1.13 -5.23
CA PRO A 24 -17.66 -0.86 -6.60
C PRO A 24 -17.85 0.62 -6.93
N MET A 25 -18.02 1.46 -5.91
CA MET A 25 -18.15 2.92 -6.07
C MET A 25 -16.81 3.65 -6.03
N ALA A 26 -15.73 2.99 -5.58
CA ALA A 26 -14.43 3.62 -5.42
C ALA A 26 -13.69 3.72 -6.75
N ASP A 27 -13.15 4.90 -7.09
CA ASP A 27 -12.22 5.06 -8.22
C ASP A 27 -10.83 4.47 -7.93
N VAL A 28 -10.43 4.49 -6.65
CA VAL A 28 -9.13 4.04 -6.16
C VAL A 28 -9.34 3.20 -4.90
N ILE A 29 -8.68 2.06 -4.82
CA ILE A 29 -8.58 1.28 -3.57
C ILE A 29 -7.13 1.08 -3.15
N VAL A 30 -6.90 1.05 -1.83
CA VAL A 30 -5.55 0.90 -1.24
C VAL A 30 -5.47 -0.29 -0.26
N PRO A 31 -5.73 -1.53 -0.72
CA PRO A 31 -5.72 -2.70 0.16
C PRO A 31 -4.29 -3.13 0.58
N ASN A 32 -4.16 -3.89 1.66
CA ASN A 32 -3.03 -4.81 1.82
C ASN A 32 -3.35 -6.17 1.16
N GLN A 33 -2.40 -7.11 1.12
CA GLN A 33 -2.62 -8.43 0.51
C GLN A 33 -3.82 -9.20 1.07
N PHE A 34 -4.04 -9.18 2.39
CA PHE A 34 -5.19 -9.84 3.01
C PHE A 34 -6.50 -9.17 2.59
N GLU A 35 -6.54 -7.84 2.57
CA GLU A 35 -7.72 -7.11 2.11
C GLU A 35 -8.02 -7.41 0.63
N LEU A 36 -6.98 -7.43 -0.21
CA LEU A 36 -7.11 -7.76 -1.63
C LEU A 36 -7.62 -9.19 -1.82
N SER A 37 -7.07 -10.18 -1.11
CA SER A 37 -7.50 -11.57 -1.22
C SER A 37 -8.98 -11.74 -0.90
N GLN A 38 -9.47 -11.05 0.13
CA GLN A 38 -10.89 -11.03 0.48
C GLN A 38 -11.75 -10.34 -0.59
N PHE A 39 -11.27 -9.23 -1.15
CA PHE A 39 -12.00 -8.48 -2.17
C PHE A 39 -12.20 -9.27 -3.46
N VAL A 40 -11.21 -10.03 -3.88
CA VAL A 40 -11.27 -10.81 -5.12
C VAL A 40 -11.65 -12.28 -4.92
N GLY A 41 -11.67 -12.76 -3.68
CA GLY A 41 -12.04 -14.13 -3.34
C GLY A 41 -11.02 -15.16 -3.80
N MET A 42 -9.72 -14.81 -3.79
CA MET A 42 -8.62 -15.70 -4.16
C MET A 42 -7.46 -15.56 -3.20
N GLU A 43 -6.72 -16.64 -2.98
CA GLU A 43 -5.45 -16.59 -2.26
C GLU A 43 -4.37 -15.92 -3.11
N ILE A 44 -3.40 -15.30 -2.43
CA ILE A 44 -2.27 -14.61 -3.06
C ILE A 44 -1.01 -15.15 -2.41
N ASN A 45 -0.29 -16.01 -3.12
CA ASN A 45 0.87 -16.74 -2.59
C ASN A 45 2.18 -16.39 -3.30
N ASN A 46 2.14 -15.65 -4.41
CA ASN A 46 3.30 -15.25 -5.20
C ASN A 46 2.98 -13.97 -5.99
N LEU A 47 3.92 -13.58 -6.87
CA LEU A 47 3.78 -12.39 -7.71
C LEU A 47 2.69 -12.54 -8.76
N GLU A 48 2.60 -13.71 -9.39
CA GLU A 48 1.61 -14.01 -10.43
C GLU A 48 0.17 -13.91 -9.89
N ASP A 49 -0.06 -14.46 -8.70
CA ASP A 49 -1.34 -14.37 -8.00
C ASP A 49 -1.67 -12.91 -7.66
N ALA A 50 -0.68 -12.12 -7.23
CA ALA A 50 -0.88 -10.72 -6.89
C ALA A 50 -1.29 -9.90 -8.13
N VAL A 51 -0.67 -10.16 -9.28
CA VAL A 51 -1.04 -9.54 -10.57
C VAL A 51 -2.45 -9.96 -10.97
N ALA A 52 -2.78 -11.26 -10.87
CA ALA A 52 -4.11 -11.77 -11.19
C ALA A 52 -5.20 -11.15 -10.28
N ALA A 53 -4.93 -11.05 -8.98
CA ALA A 53 -5.81 -10.43 -8.00
C ALA A 53 -6.03 -8.95 -8.30
N CYS A 54 -4.97 -8.19 -8.60
CA CYS A 54 -5.12 -6.78 -8.97
C CYS A 54 -5.97 -6.59 -10.24
N LYS A 55 -5.73 -7.41 -11.27
CA LYS A 55 -6.54 -7.41 -12.50
C LYS A 55 -8.01 -7.73 -12.21
N ALA A 56 -8.28 -8.72 -11.35
CA ALA A 56 -9.63 -9.05 -10.93
C ALA A 56 -10.29 -7.91 -10.12
N ALA A 57 -9.54 -7.18 -9.31
CA ALA A 57 -10.07 -6.04 -8.56
C ALA A 57 -10.45 -4.87 -9.49
N LEU A 58 -9.65 -4.59 -10.53
CA LEU A 58 -9.94 -3.55 -11.53
C LEU A 58 -11.26 -3.79 -12.28
N THR A 59 -11.70 -5.05 -12.43
CA THR A 59 -12.99 -5.34 -13.09
C THR A 59 -14.20 -5.12 -12.18
N LYS A 60 -14.00 -4.83 -10.89
CA LYS A 60 -15.06 -4.66 -9.90
C LYS A 60 -15.46 -3.20 -9.64
N GLY A 61 -14.86 -2.23 -10.33
CA GLY A 61 -15.18 -0.80 -10.18
C GLY A 61 -13.97 0.12 -10.16
N PRO A 62 -12.97 -0.13 -9.29
CA PRO A 62 -11.79 0.72 -9.20
C PRO A 62 -10.99 0.79 -10.49
N LYS A 63 -10.54 2.00 -10.83
CA LYS A 63 -9.64 2.26 -11.96
C LYS A 63 -8.17 2.13 -11.56
N VAL A 64 -7.90 2.23 -10.25
CA VAL A 64 -6.56 2.12 -9.67
C VAL A 64 -6.61 1.25 -8.42
N VAL A 65 -5.71 0.28 -8.35
CA VAL A 65 -5.50 -0.57 -7.16
C VAL A 65 -4.07 -0.38 -6.69
N LEU A 66 -3.88 0.16 -5.49
CA LEU A 66 -2.58 0.24 -4.83
C LEU A 66 -2.53 -0.79 -3.70
N VAL A 67 -1.79 -1.89 -3.89
CA VAL A 67 -1.55 -2.86 -2.83
C VAL A 67 -0.42 -2.33 -1.94
N LYS A 68 -0.79 -1.82 -0.76
CA LYS A 68 0.14 -1.12 0.15
C LYS A 68 1.16 -2.04 0.81
N HIS A 69 0.94 -3.36 0.79
CA HIS A 69 1.91 -4.35 1.23
C HIS A 69 1.57 -5.75 0.69
N LEU A 70 2.51 -6.36 -0.03
CA LEU A 70 2.51 -7.75 -0.50
C LEU A 70 3.61 -8.52 0.24
N HIS A 71 3.22 -9.36 1.20
CA HIS A 71 4.16 -10.16 1.99
C HIS A 71 4.51 -11.49 1.33
N SER A 72 3.72 -11.99 0.37
CA SER A 72 4.00 -13.23 -0.34
C SER A 72 4.98 -13.10 -1.51
N VAL A 73 5.46 -11.88 -1.81
CA VAL A 73 6.34 -11.64 -2.97
C VAL A 73 7.81 -11.65 -2.58
N SER A 74 8.16 -11.24 -1.36
CA SER A 74 9.53 -11.25 -0.85
C SER A 74 9.54 -11.30 0.66
N ASP A 75 10.39 -12.18 1.22
CA ASP A 75 10.68 -12.22 2.66
C ASP A 75 11.75 -11.19 3.07
N GLU A 76 12.50 -10.66 2.11
CA GLU A 76 13.65 -9.76 2.36
C GLU A 76 13.30 -8.28 2.13
N GLN A 77 12.29 -8.00 1.30
CA GLN A 77 11.96 -6.64 0.85
C GLN A 77 10.47 -6.33 1.07
N PHE A 78 10.21 -5.10 1.53
CA PHE A 78 8.86 -4.57 1.58
C PHE A 78 8.37 -4.29 0.17
N THR A 79 7.33 -5.02 -0.24
CA THR A 79 6.82 -4.97 -1.61
C THR A 79 5.47 -4.26 -1.68
N MET A 80 5.33 -3.32 -2.61
CA MET A 80 4.05 -2.70 -3.00
C MET A 80 3.77 -2.95 -4.47
N MET A 81 2.49 -2.93 -4.85
CA MET A 81 2.06 -3.04 -6.24
C MET A 81 1.03 -1.98 -6.60
N LEU A 82 1.15 -1.42 -7.78
CA LEU A 82 0.14 -0.57 -8.42
C LEU A 82 -0.43 -1.31 -9.62
N ALA A 83 -1.75 -1.32 -9.77
CA ALA A 83 -2.40 -1.77 -10.99
C ALA A 83 -3.34 -0.69 -11.53
N THR A 84 -3.27 -0.50 -12.84
CA THR A 84 -4.10 0.43 -13.63
C THR A 84 -4.45 -0.22 -14.97
N GLU A 85 -5.22 0.48 -15.81
CA GLU A 85 -5.46 0.05 -17.20
C GLU A 85 -4.17 -0.15 -18.03
N LYS A 86 -3.07 0.53 -17.66
CA LYS A 86 -1.78 0.44 -18.37
C LYS A 86 -0.98 -0.81 -18.02
N GLY A 87 -1.34 -1.50 -16.94
CA GLY A 87 -0.61 -2.66 -16.43
C GLY A 87 -0.36 -2.60 -14.92
N CYS A 88 0.47 -3.54 -14.47
CA CYS A 88 0.90 -3.66 -13.08
C CYS A 88 2.35 -3.17 -12.93
N PHE A 89 2.62 -2.53 -11.81
CA PHE A 89 3.94 -2.02 -11.45
C PHE A 89 4.26 -2.46 -10.02
N ILE A 90 5.51 -2.85 -9.78
CA ILE A 90 6.02 -3.25 -8.48
C ILE A 90 7.10 -2.27 -8.02
N ALA A 91 7.14 -2.00 -6.71
CA ALA A 91 8.24 -1.30 -6.08
C ALA A 91 8.65 -2.03 -4.79
N GLN A 92 9.96 -2.14 -4.58
CA GLN A 92 10.54 -2.86 -3.46
C GLN A 92 11.59 -2.00 -2.76
N ARG A 93 11.55 -2.02 -1.42
CA ARG A 93 12.50 -1.33 -0.55
C ARG A 93 12.88 -2.22 0.63
N PRO A 94 14.03 -1.98 1.28
CA PRO A 94 14.44 -2.79 2.42
C PRO A 94 13.46 -2.74 3.58
N HIS A 95 13.32 -3.85 4.30
CA HIS A 95 12.71 -3.81 5.63
C HIS A 95 13.62 -3.08 6.62
N LEU A 96 13.02 -2.29 7.51
CA LEU A 96 13.70 -1.73 8.66
C LEU A 96 13.29 -2.54 9.91
N PRO A 97 14.26 -2.98 10.73
CA PRO A 97 13.95 -3.71 11.94
C PRO A 97 13.33 -2.76 12.96
N PHE A 98 12.18 -3.13 13.52
CA PHE A 98 11.58 -2.44 14.66
C PHE A 98 11.22 -3.47 15.72
N ASP A 99 11.47 -3.16 16.99
CA ASP A 99 11.06 -4.02 18.10
C ASP A 99 9.53 -4.21 18.12
N LEU A 100 8.81 -3.13 17.80
CA LEU A 100 7.37 -3.13 17.57
C LEU A 100 7.09 -2.40 16.26
N GLN A 101 6.33 -3.03 15.36
CA GLN A 101 6.02 -2.44 14.06
C GLN A 101 5.24 -1.11 14.25
N PRO A 102 5.67 -0.01 13.59
CA PRO A 102 4.95 1.26 13.67
C PRO A 102 3.52 1.15 13.12
N VAL A 103 2.58 1.82 13.79
CA VAL A 103 1.18 1.92 13.34
C VAL A 103 1.06 3.13 12.39
N GLY A 104 0.09 3.09 11.47
CA GLY A 104 -0.20 4.23 10.58
C GLY A 104 0.57 4.25 9.25
N VAL A 105 1.44 3.26 8.99
CA VAL A 105 2.20 3.18 7.72
C VAL A 105 1.27 3.08 6.52
N GLY A 106 0.20 2.29 6.62
CA GLY A 106 -0.82 2.16 5.57
C GLY A 106 -1.58 3.46 5.32
N ASP A 107 -1.84 4.24 6.37
CA ASP A 107 -2.53 5.53 6.29
C ASP A 107 -1.62 6.59 5.65
N LEU A 108 -0.34 6.57 6.00
CA LEU A 108 0.68 7.42 5.38
C LEU A 108 0.80 7.14 3.87
N ILE A 109 0.90 5.86 3.47
CA ILE A 109 0.94 5.46 2.05
C ILE A 109 -0.32 5.96 1.33
N SER A 110 -1.51 5.70 1.89
CA SER A 110 -2.78 6.10 1.29
C SER A 110 -2.89 7.62 1.14
N SER A 111 -2.44 8.37 2.15
CA SER A 111 -2.45 9.83 2.15
C SER A 111 -1.49 10.44 1.14
N LEU A 112 -0.26 9.93 1.07
CA LEU A 112 0.76 10.38 0.11
C LEU A 112 0.33 10.10 -1.33
N PHE A 113 -0.18 8.90 -1.59
CA PHE A 113 -0.68 8.52 -2.90
C PHE A 113 -1.83 9.42 -3.34
N THR A 114 -2.82 9.62 -2.48
CA THR A 114 -3.97 10.49 -2.74
C THR A 114 -3.53 11.94 -2.97
N GLY A 115 -2.60 12.45 -2.15
CA GLY A 115 -2.04 13.78 -2.33
C GLY A 115 -1.32 13.95 -3.68
N GLY A 116 -0.62 12.92 -4.14
CA GLY A 116 0.00 12.89 -5.46
C GLY A 116 -1.02 12.96 -6.60
N LEU A 117 -2.08 12.15 -6.53
CA LEU A 117 -3.16 12.19 -7.53
C LEU A 117 -3.84 13.57 -7.57
N LEU A 118 -4.12 14.17 -6.42
CA LEU A 118 -4.74 15.51 -6.34
C LEU A 118 -3.82 16.62 -6.87
N LYS A 119 -2.50 16.43 -6.85
CA LYS A 119 -1.53 17.33 -7.51
C LYS A 119 -1.49 17.16 -9.03
N GLY A 120 -2.21 16.18 -9.58
CA GLY A 120 -2.21 15.88 -11.01
C GLY A 120 -1.09 14.94 -11.45
N TRP A 121 -0.42 14.25 -10.52
CA TRP A 121 0.53 13.20 -10.87
C TRP A 121 -0.17 11.99 -11.47
N THR A 122 0.54 11.26 -12.33
CA THR A 122 0.05 9.95 -12.77
C THR A 122 0.04 8.97 -11.59
N PRO A 123 -0.79 7.90 -11.64
CA PRO A 123 -0.76 6.87 -10.61
C PRO A 123 0.64 6.29 -10.37
N GLU A 124 1.44 6.10 -11.41
CA GLU A 124 2.81 5.58 -11.31
C GLU A 124 3.74 6.55 -10.54
N GLN A 125 3.65 7.85 -10.85
CA GLN A 125 4.41 8.89 -10.13
C GLN A 125 3.99 8.97 -8.65
N ALA A 126 2.69 8.95 -8.38
CA ALA A 126 2.17 8.98 -7.01
C ALA A 126 2.54 7.71 -6.22
N PHE A 127 2.56 6.56 -6.88
CA PHE A 127 2.94 5.27 -6.29
C PHE A 127 4.41 5.26 -5.89
N GLU A 128 5.31 5.63 -6.80
CA GLU A 128 6.75 5.69 -6.53
C GLU A 128 7.04 6.73 -5.43
N HIS A 129 6.41 7.91 -5.49
CA HIS A 129 6.57 8.93 -4.44
C HIS A 129 6.10 8.43 -3.08
N ALA A 130 4.92 7.82 -2.99
CA ALA A 130 4.39 7.30 -1.73
C ALA A 130 5.29 6.20 -1.16
N HIS A 131 5.83 5.33 -2.02
CA HIS A 131 6.78 4.28 -1.63
C HIS A 131 8.09 4.87 -1.08
N ASN A 132 8.66 5.87 -1.75
CA ASN A 132 9.93 6.47 -1.33
C ASN A 132 9.77 7.36 -0.07
N ALA A 133 8.77 8.24 -0.05
CA ALA A 133 8.51 9.14 1.08
C ALA A 133 8.19 8.38 2.37
N CYS A 134 7.39 7.32 2.28
CA CYS A 134 7.09 6.48 3.43
C CYS A 134 8.35 5.80 3.99
N TYR A 135 9.33 5.47 3.13
CA TYR A 135 10.60 4.89 3.59
C TYR A 135 11.43 5.92 4.36
N GLY A 136 11.51 7.16 3.85
CA GLY A 136 12.21 8.24 4.55
C GLY A 136 11.65 8.49 5.97
N VAL A 137 10.32 8.48 6.12
CA VAL A 137 9.69 8.57 7.45
C VAL A 137 10.05 7.39 8.34
N LEU A 138 9.97 6.16 7.83
CA LEU A 138 10.32 4.96 8.59
C LEU A 138 11.80 4.96 8.99
N LYS A 139 12.70 5.42 8.10
CA LYS A 139 14.13 5.51 8.37
C LYS A 139 14.43 6.49 9.48
N GLU A 140 13.81 7.68 9.47
CA GLU A 140 13.97 8.65 10.57
C GLU A 140 13.33 8.14 11.87
N THR A 141 12.20 7.42 11.78
CA THR A 141 11.56 6.76 12.94
C THR A 141 12.51 5.74 13.57
N HIS A 142 13.07 4.84 12.76
CA HIS A 142 14.03 3.83 13.18
C HIS A 142 15.31 4.45 13.78
N LYS A 143 15.88 5.46 13.11
CA LYS A 143 17.09 6.17 13.58
C LYS A 143 16.92 6.81 14.95
N ARG A 144 15.71 7.22 15.31
CA ARG A 144 15.40 7.81 16.62
C ARG A 144 15.05 6.77 17.69
N GLY A 145 14.86 5.51 17.30
CA GLY A 145 14.40 4.47 18.23
C GLY A 145 12.97 4.71 18.73
N GLU A 146 12.15 5.39 17.92
CA GLU A 146 10.76 5.72 18.28
C GLU A 146 9.79 4.68 17.71
N TRP A 147 8.66 4.51 18.39
CA TRP A 147 7.57 3.65 17.90
C TRP A 147 6.58 4.44 17.03
N GLU A 148 6.28 5.68 17.42
CA GLU A 148 5.39 6.57 16.67
C GLU A 148 6.09 7.15 15.44
N LEU A 149 5.36 7.20 14.31
CA LEU A 149 5.90 7.68 13.04
C LEU A 149 6.40 9.12 13.16
N GLN A 150 7.65 9.34 12.80
CA GLN A 150 8.33 10.63 12.90
C GLN A 150 8.01 11.55 11.71
N THR A 151 6.72 11.72 11.38
CA THR A 151 6.25 12.46 10.20
C THR A 151 6.68 13.92 10.19
N ILE A 152 6.71 14.58 11.35
CA ILE A 152 7.14 15.98 11.48
C ILE A 152 8.67 16.10 11.35
N ALA A 153 9.42 15.20 11.98
CA ALA A 153 10.88 15.23 11.89
C ALA A 153 11.37 14.88 10.48
N ALA A 154 10.65 14.02 9.77
CA ALA A 154 10.95 13.59 8.41
C ALA A 154 10.13 14.35 7.34
N GLN A 155 9.61 15.55 7.64
CA GLN A 155 8.69 16.25 6.73
C GLN A 155 9.30 16.54 5.35
N GLU A 156 10.62 16.75 5.27
CA GLU A 156 11.32 16.94 4.00
C GLU A 156 11.28 15.68 3.13
N GLU A 157 11.33 14.49 3.73
CA GLU A 157 11.17 13.21 3.01
C GLU A 157 9.76 13.05 2.43
N LEU A 158 8.74 13.70 3.00
CA LEU A 158 7.39 13.71 2.43
C LEU A 158 7.31 14.53 1.14
N VAL A 159 8.18 15.54 1.00
CA VAL A 159 8.22 16.47 -0.14
C VAL A 159 9.18 15.97 -1.21
N ALA A 160 10.40 15.60 -0.82
CA ALA A 160 11.48 15.19 -1.69
C ALA A 160 12.25 14.01 -1.04
N PRO A 161 11.77 12.77 -1.23
CA PRO A 161 12.42 11.57 -0.71
C PRO A 161 13.88 11.49 -1.18
N THR A 162 14.80 11.20 -0.27
CA THR A 162 16.24 11.15 -0.57
C THR A 162 16.67 9.80 -1.14
N GLU A 163 15.95 8.73 -0.82
CA GLU A 163 16.17 7.38 -1.36
C GLU A 163 15.09 7.01 -2.36
N ILE A 164 15.52 6.52 -3.52
CA ILE A 164 14.66 6.24 -4.65
C ILE A 164 14.68 4.74 -4.95
N PHE A 165 13.51 4.12 -4.84
CA PHE A 165 13.27 2.75 -5.24
C PHE A 165 12.29 2.76 -6.42
N PRO A 166 12.78 2.65 -7.67
CA PRO A 166 11.96 2.89 -8.84
C PRO A 166 10.89 1.82 -9.02
N ALA A 167 9.71 2.24 -9.47
CA ALA A 167 8.66 1.31 -9.87
C ALA A 167 9.02 0.62 -11.20
N GLN A 168 8.74 -0.67 -11.29
CA GLN A 168 9.03 -1.51 -12.47
C GLN A 168 7.76 -2.16 -12.99
N ALA A 169 7.57 -2.20 -14.30
CA ALA A 169 6.46 -2.94 -14.89
C ALA A 169 6.63 -4.45 -14.68
N VAL A 170 5.52 -5.15 -14.48
CA VAL A 170 5.43 -6.62 -14.28
C VAL A 170 4.55 -7.25 -15.33
#